data_AF-A0A9X2WH03-F1
#
_entry.id   AF-A0A9X2WH03-F1
#
_cell.length_a   1.000
_cell.length_b   1.000
_cell.length_c   1.000
_cell.angle_alpha   90.00
_cell.angle_beta   90.00
_cell.angle_gamma   90.00
#
_symmetry.space_group_name_H-M   'P 1'
#
loop_
_entity.id
_entity.type
_entity.pdbx_description
1 polymer ?
#
loop_
_entity_poly.entity_id
_entity_poly.type
_entity_poly.pdbx_seq_one_letter_code
_entity_poly.pdbx_strand_id
1 'polypeptide(L)'
;MKFSKLVKTLNALFNSGQRHKRRQREELAAALIKLKHKQHELKENLHQCDSELERAELEEKISILAAQRRKGLDMLRELDNSEDDKV
;
A
#
# COMPACT_ATOMS: atom_id res chain seq x y z
N MET A 1 -12.56 0.54 4.12
CA MET A 1 -12.67 -0.10 2.77
C MET A 1 -12.24 -1.56 2.90
N LYS A 2 -12.75 -2.49 2.06
CA LYS A 2 -12.35 -3.92 2.11
C LYS A 2 -10.92 -4.12 1.58
N PHE A 3 -10.17 -5.05 2.17
CA PHE A 3 -8.75 -5.37 1.84
C PHE A 3 -8.51 -5.57 0.34
N SER A 4 -9.32 -6.42 -0.29
CA SER A 4 -9.19 -6.77 -1.71
C SER A 4 -9.33 -5.56 -2.64
N LYS A 5 -10.18 -4.59 -2.29
CA LYS A 5 -10.33 -3.36 -3.06
C LYS A 5 -9.08 -2.49 -2.96
N LEU A 6 -8.45 -2.47 -1.78
CA LEU A 6 -7.24 -1.69 -1.51
C LEU A 6 -6.05 -2.21 -2.32
N VAL A 7 -5.86 -3.53 -2.35
CA VAL A 7 -4.82 -4.18 -3.16
C VAL A 7 -5.04 -3.94 -4.66
N LYS A 8 -6.29 -4.07 -5.14
CA LYS A 8 -6.62 -3.81 -6.54
C LYS A 8 -6.33 -2.37 -6.97
N THR A 9 -6.68 -1.39 -6.14
CA THR A 9 -6.40 0.02 -6.42
C THR A 9 -4.89 0.27 -6.55
N LEU A 10 -4.06 -0.33 -5.70
CA LEU A 10 -2.60 -0.20 -5.84
C LEU A 10 -2.07 -0.80 -7.12
N ASN A 11 -2.50 -2.02 -7.47
CA ASN A 11 -2.06 -2.64 -8.71
C ASN A 11 -2.43 -1.82 -9.95
N ALA A 12 -3.60 -1.17 -9.94
CA ALA A 12 -3.98 -0.26 -11.02
C ALA A 12 -3.06 0.98 -11.11
N LEU A 13 -2.64 1.54 -9.97
CA LEU A 13 -1.70 2.67 -9.92
C LEU A 13 -0.30 2.30 -10.38
N PHE A 14 0.12 1.06 -10.16
CA PHE A 14 1.40 0.54 -10.66
C PHE A 14 1.44 0.39 -12.18
N ASN A 15 0.28 0.15 -12.81
CA ASN A 15 0.20 -0.16 -14.23
C ASN A 15 -0.23 1.04 -15.10
N SER A 16 -0.50 2.21 -14.51
CA SER A 16 -0.88 3.40 -15.27
C SER A 16 0.36 4.09 -15.87
N GLY A 17 0.37 4.24 -17.21
CA GLY A 17 1.46 4.87 -17.95
C GLY A 17 1.64 6.37 -17.66
N GLN A 18 2.82 6.90 -17.98
CA GLN A 18 3.40 8.21 -17.58
C GLN A 18 2.58 9.49 -17.86
N ARG A 19 1.35 9.44 -18.38
CA ARG A 19 0.63 10.65 -18.84
C ARG A 19 0.27 11.65 -17.72
N HIS A 20 0.28 11.26 -16.45
CA HIS A 20 0.09 12.20 -15.33
C HIS A 20 0.89 11.79 -14.07
N LYS A 21 2.21 11.92 -14.11
CA LYS A 21 3.11 11.59 -12.97
C LYS A 21 2.68 12.23 -11.64
N ARG A 22 2.37 13.53 -11.63
CA ARG A 22 1.91 14.23 -10.41
C ARG A 22 0.62 13.62 -9.84
N ARG A 23 -0.37 13.36 -10.69
CA ARG A 23 -1.63 12.72 -10.26
C ARG A 23 -1.40 11.30 -9.76
N GLN A 24 -0.57 10.53 -10.47
CA GLN A 24 -0.19 9.17 -10.07
C GLN A 24 0.52 9.18 -8.71
N ARG A 25 1.41 10.15 -8.46
CA ARG A 25 2.07 10.37 -7.18
C ARG A 25 1.09 10.68 -6.06
N GLU A 26 0.19 11.64 -6.26
CA GLU A 26 -0.83 12.02 -5.28
C GLU A 26 -1.77 10.84 -4.94
N GLU A 27 -2.23 10.12 -5.97
CA GLU A 27 -3.09 8.93 -5.82
C GLU A 27 -2.35 7.78 -5.10
N LEU A 28 -1.08 7.55 -5.43
CA LEU A 28 -0.22 6.54 -4.80
C LEU A 28 0.06 6.88 -3.33
N ALA A 29 0.41 8.13 -3.02
CA ALA A 29 0.62 8.59 -1.65
C ALA A 29 -0.67 8.41 -0.81
N ALA A 30 -1.83 8.81 -1.36
CA ALA A 30 -3.11 8.61 -0.69
C ALA A 30 -3.44 7.12 -0.47
N ALA A 31 -3.12 6.24 -1.43
CA ALA A 31 -3.29 4.80 -1.28
C ALA A 31 -2.36 4.22 -0.21
N LEU A 32 -1.11 4.68 -0.12
CA LEU A 32 -0.13 4.24 0.89
C LEU A 32 -0.53 4.64 2.32
N ILE A 33 -1.14 5.82 2.50
CA ILE A 33 -1.68 6.23 3.80
C ILE A 33 -2.80 5.27 4.23
N LYS A 34 -3.72 4.94 3.30
CA LYS A 34 -4.80 3.97 3.57
C LYS A 34 -4.27 2.58 3.88
N LEU A 35 -3.22 2.13 3.18
CA LEU A 35 -2.51 0.88 3.49
C LEU A 35 -1.91 0.90 4.90
N LYS A 36 -1.23 1.99 5.28
CA LYS A 36 -0.64 2.15 6.62
C LYS A 36 -1.70 2.05 7.71
N HIS A 37 -2.81 2.75 7.56
CA HIS A 37 -3.92 2.69 8.53
C HIS A 37 -4.49 1.27 8.61
N LYS A 38 -4.73 0.63 7.46
CA LYS A 38 -5.28 -0.74 7.48
C LYS A 38 -4.32 -1.76 8.09
N GLN A 39 -3.02 -1.60 7.84
CA GLN A 39 -2.00 -2.43 8.46
C GLN A 39 -1.97 -2.24 9.99
N HIS A 40 -2.17 -1.02 10.46
CA HIS A 40 -2.24 -0.73 11.90
C HIS A 40 -3.48 -1.36 12.54
N GLU A 41 -4.66 -1.20 11.93
CA GLU A 41 -5.91 -1.84 12.41
C GLU A 41 -5.74 -3.36 12.50
N LEU A 42 -5.15 -4.00 11.48
CA LEU A 42 -4.94 -5.45 11.50
C LEU A 42 -3.97 -5.90 12.60
N LYS A 43 -2.94 -5.08 12.90
CA LYS A 43 -2.03 -5.35 14.01
C LYS A 43 -2.74 -5.24 15.36
N GLU A 44 -3.58 -4.22 15.54
CA GLU A 44 -4.39 -4.07 16.75
C GLU A 44 -5.34 -5.27 16.94
N ASN A 45 -6.02 -5.69 15.87
CA ASN A 45 -6.85 -6.89 15.90
C ASN A 45 -6.04 -8.15 16.23
N LEU A 46 -4.82 -8.29 15.69
CA LEU A 46 -3.94 -9.42 15.98
C LEU A 46 -3.54 -9.47 17.45
N HIS A 47 -3.28 -8.31 18.08
CA HIS A 47 -2.98 -8.22 19.51
C HIS A 47 -4.14 -8.65 20.40
N GLN A 48 -5.37 -8.54 19.92
CA GLN A 48 -6.60 -8.88 20.65
C GLN A 48 -7.17 -10.24 20.24
N CYS A 49 -6.48 -10.98 19.35
CA CYS A 49 -6.99 -12.22 18.78
C CYS A 49 -6.51 -13.44 19.58
N ASP A 50 -7.46 -14.18 20.15
CA ASP A 50 -7.20 -15.41 20.91
C ASP A 50 -7.23 -16.67 20.04
N SER A 51 -7.76 -16.59 18.82
CA SER A 51 -7.88 -17.71 17.88
C SER A 51 -6.63 -17.86 17.03
N GLU A 52 -5.95 -19.01 17.10
CA GLU A 52 -4.75 -19.28 16.29
C GLU A 52 -5.00 -19.20 14.78
N LEU A 53 -6.16 -19.70 14.32
CA LEU A 53 -6.53 -19.65 12.90
C LEU A 53 -6.70 -18.20 12.42
N GLU A 54 -7.41 -17.38 13.21
CA GLU A 54 -7.64 -15.98 12.88
C GLU A 54 -6.35 -15.15 12.97
N ARG A 55 -5.47 -15.46 13.94
CA ARG A 55 -4.12 -14.87 14.02
C ARG A 55 -3.32 -15.14 12.76
N ALA A 56 -3.27 -16.38 12.27
CA ALA A 56 -2.56 -16.73 11.05
C ALA A 56 -3.07 -15.94 9.84
N GLU A 57 -4.40 -15.80 9.70
CA GLU A 57 -4.98 -14.97 8.64
C GLU A 57 -4.63 -13.48 8.77
N LEU A 58 -4.63 -12.94 9.99
CA LEU A 58 -4.27 -11.54 10.24
C LEU A 58 -2.79 -11.30 9.92
N GLU A 59 -1.90 -12.21 10.31
CA GLU A 59 -0.47 -12.15 9.99
C GLU A 59 -0.22 -12.19 8.48
N GLU A 60 -0.91 -13.08 7.75
CA GLU A 60 -0.83 -13.14 6.29
C GLU A 60 -1.26 -11.81 5.66
N LYS A 61 -2.42 -11.28 6.06
CA LYS A 61 -2.93 -9.99 5.56
C LYS A 61 -1.95 -8.86 5.87
N ILE A 62 -1.37 -8.81 7.07
CA ILE A 62 -0.36 -7.82 7.45
C ILE A 62 0.89 -7.93 6.57
N SER A 63 1.37 -9.15 6.31
CA SER A 63 2.53 -9.41 5.46
C SER A 63 2.32 -8.92 4.03
N ILE A 64 1.15 -9.23 3.44
CA ILE A 64 0.78 -8.75 2.11
C ILE A 64 0.76 -7.22 2.07
N LEU A 65 0.12 -6.56 3.05
CA LEU A 65 0.10 -5.09 3.09
C LEU A 65 1.49 -4.49 3.24
N ALA A 66 2.36 -5.10 4.05
CA ALA A 66 3.73 -4.64 4.24
C ALA A 66 4.52 -4.69 2.93
N ALA A 67 4.43 -5.81 2.19
CA ALA A 67 5.08 -5.98 0.90
C ALA A 67 4.57 -4.97 -0.14
N GLN A 68 3.24 -4.80 -0.24
CA GLN A 68 2.64 -3.84 -1.17
C GLN A 68 3.01 -2.39 -0.84
N ARG A 69 3.05 -2.05 0.46
CA ARG A 69 3.44 -0.71 0.92
C ARG A 69 4.91 -0.43 0.62
N ARG A 70 5.81 -1.40 0.82
CA ARG A 70 7.23 -1.26 0.45
C ARG A 70 7.36 -0.97 -1.05
N LYS A 71 6.73 -1.79 -1.89
CA LYS A 71 6.73 -1.58 -3.34
C LYS A 71 6.21 -0.20 -3.76
N GLY A 72 5.12 0.27 -3.15
CA GLY A 72 4.59 1.60 -3.47
C GLY A 72 5.46 2.75 -2.96
N LEU A 73 6.18 2.58 -1.85
CA LEU A 73 7.17 3.57 -1.40
C LEU A 73 8.38 3.64 -2.33
N ASP A 74 8.86 2.50 -2.83
CA ASP A 74 9.94 2.45 -3.82
C ASP A 74 9.51 3.16 -5.11
N MET A 75 8.29 2.92 -5.59
CA MET A 75 7.75 3.61 -6.76
C MET A 75 7.56 5.13 -6.53
N LEU A 76 7.19 5.57 -5.33
CA LEU A 76 7.17 7.01 -5.02
C LEU A 76 8.56 7.63 -5.13
N ARG A 77 9.60 6.95 -4.62
CA ARG A 77 10.99 7.41 -4.72
C ARG A 77 11.46 7.48 -6.17
N GLU A 78 11.10 6.50 -6.99
CA GLU A 78 11.40 6.52 -8.43
C GLU A 78 10.69 7.68 -9.14
N LEU A 79 9.44 7.96 -8.78
CA LEU A 79 8.70 9.10 -9.31
C LEU A 79 9.37 10.43 -8.91
N ASP A 80 9.73 10.60 -7.64
CA ASP A 80 10.40 11.80 -7.12
C ASP A 80 11.77 12.03 -7.80
N ASN A 81 12.64 11.00 -7.84
CA ASN A 81 13.95 11.09 -8.48
C ASN A 81 13.86 11.39 -10.00
N SER A 82 12.79 10.93 -10.66
CA SER A 82 12.56 11.18 -12.08
C SER A 82 12.02 12.58 -12.41
N GLU A 83 11.65 13.37 -11.40
CA GLU A 83 11.30 14.79 -11.55
C GLU A 83 12.55 15.68 -11.41
N ASP A 84 13.49 15.32 -10.53
CA ASP A 84 14.74 16.08 -10.31
C ASP A 84 15.71 16.04 -11.51
N ASP A 85 15.75 14.94 -12.27
CA ASP A 85 16.59 14.81 -13.48
C ASP A 85 16.12 15.68 -14.68
N LYS A 86 15.01 16.42 -14.54
CA LYS A 86 14.43 17.26 -15.61
C LYS A 86 14.52 18.77 -15.34
N VAL A 87 15.23 19.21 -14.30
CA VAL A 87 15.45 20.63 -13.97
C VAL A 87 16.87 21.06 -14.33
#